data_AF-A0A7C5Z3L6-F1
#
_entry.id   AF-A0A7C5Z3L6-F1
#
_cell.length_a   1.000
_cell.length_b   1.000
_cell.length_c   1.000
_cell.angle_alpha   90.00
_cell.angle_beta   90.00
_cell.angle_gamma   90.00
#
_symmetry.space_group_name_H-M   'P 1'
#
loop_
_entity.id
_entity.type
_entity.pdbx_description
1 polymer ?
#
loop_
_entity_poly.entity_id
_entity_poly.type
_entity_poly.pdbx_seq_one_letter_code
_entity_poly.pdbx_strand_id
1 'polypeptide(L)'
;MVRYTGNPYVDAGVAVLELRLRKPCSEFTDSDLADQAGWVEKEYRKKIWKSYLMLHLPNCAWTQVNPDSEKNRTYIRTVLESYKADFPDLGQRCAFCGRPAKVYADRRYVPLLTGETIMVAGAGGHPGLPVCGYCVLAVHFYPFATLKVEGRPLFWWAPDPRWMLRLNRYFYGQVQKLLAASGDDLPKLRWPATRLLHAARQAIDEVEKLPDSERDPFCDIVGIHATNYGTAANYDELRIPRGLLEFWGEAGTLGDLYRRIEQRAWESETDERLKKAKRKDSKPREDLSPAVKEASRKNLLYEALGKAFRAADFRDEAKLVAVDFFMTRRGKEVEPHTTALAELFLEKVADMQKQRLDAVRTIADNIADHLILSGNDRRAAWELFRRRLKLGEFLQFCSVIQRKLSDAGHPIEWEDFLLAMGIESEDDRTAADHWLVQELILIRLYERLAKTPVLSELPEPEISGEETSKT
;
A
#
# COMPACT_ATOMS: atom_id res chain seq x y z
N MET A 1 14.70 20.31 -20.62
CA MET A 1 14.25 18.91 -20.79
C MET A 1 13.48 18.41 -19.58
N VAL A 2 12.40 17.65 -19.76
CA VAL A 2 11.58 17.10 -18.65
C VAL A 2 12.47 16.27 -17.70
N ARG A 3 12.21 16.33 -16.38
CA ARG A 3 12.94 15.55 -15.36
C ARG A 3 12.06 15.33 -14.13
N TYR A 4 12.35 14.30 -13.35
CA TYR A 4 11.83 14.14 -11.99
C TYR A 4 12.27 15.33 -11.11
N THR A 5 11.36 15.77 -10.24
CA THR A 5 11.46 17.01 -9.45
C THR A 5 11.20 16.80 -7.96
N GLY A 6 10.69 15.63 -7.56
CA GLY A 6 10.18 15.38 -6.22
C GLY A 6 8.72 15.83 -6.04
N ASN A 7 8.10 16.48 -7.03
CA ASN A 7 6.68 16.83 -6.97
C ASN A 7 5.79 15.69 -7.50
N PRO A 8 4.79 15.21 -6.74
CA PRO A 8 3.95 14.07 -7.15
C PRO A 8 3.29 14.19 -8.52
N TYR A 9 2.76 15.36 -8.86
CA TYR A 9 2.03 15.56 -10.12
C TYR A 9 2.99 15.64 -11.31
N VAL A 10 4.12 16.33 -11.14
CA VAL A 10 5.15 16.41 -12.19
C VAL A 10 5.72 15.01 -12.44
N ASP A 11 6.13 14.32 -11.37
CA ASP A 11 6.87 13.06 -11.45
C ASP A 11 6.01 11.91 -11.99
N ALA A 12 4.73 11.84 -11.61
CA ALA A 12 3.78 10.90 -12.22
C ALA A 12 3.61 11.17 -13.73
N GLY A 13 3.60 12.44 -14.13
CA GLY A 13 3.62 12.86 -15.52
C GLY A 13 4.88 12.45 -16.28
N VAL A 14 6.06 12.63 -15.67
CA VAL A 14 7.34 12.18 -16.23
C VAL A 14 7.35 10.67 -16.42
N ALA A 15 6.90 9.91 -15.43
CA ALA A 15 6.82 8.44 -15.52
C ALA A 15 5.93 7.99 -16.69
N VAL A 16 4.78 8.64 -16.90
CA VAL A 16 3.91 8.35 -18.07
C VAL A 16 4.64 8.63 -19.38
N LEU A 17 5.34 9.76 -19.48
CA LEU A 17 6.10 10.09 -20.68
C LEU A 17 7.20 9.05 -20.96
N GLU A 18 7.92 8.59 -19.94
CA GLU A 18 8.93 7.52 -20.07
C GLU A 18 8.31 6.20 -20.53
N LEU A 19 7.15 5.81 -19.96
CA LEU A 19 6.43 4.59 -20.37
C LEU A 19 5.95 4.66 -21.83
N ARG A 20 5.55 5.85 -22.28
CA ARG A 20 5.05 6.09 -23.64
C ARG A 20 6.16 6.13 -24.67
N LEU A 21 7.26 6.82 -24.36
CA LEU A 21 8.41 6.97 -25.24
C LEU A 21 9.37 5.77 -25.16
N ARG A 22 9.24 4.93 -24.13
CA ARG A 22 10.08 3.75 -23.87
C ARG A 22 11.57 4.06 -23.78
N LYS A 23 11.89 5.23 -23.24
CA LYS A 23 13.26 5.71 -22.99
C LYS A 23 13.27 6.63 -21.76
N PRO A 24 14.40 6.79 -21.07
CA PRO A 24 14.48 7.65 -19.90
C PRO A 24 14.31 9.13 -20.28
N CYS A 25 13.83 9.95 -19.34
CA CYS A 25 13.57 11.38 -19.55
C CYS A 25 14.82 12.20 -19.88
N SER A 26 16.01 11.67 -19.54
CA SER A 26 17.30 12.24 -19.94
C SER A 26 17.57 12.19 -21.44
N GLU A 27 16.85 11.34 -22.19
CA GLU A 27 17.02 11.13 -23.63
C GLU A 27 15.86 11.72 -24.46
N PHE A 28 15.00 12.51 -23.85
CA PHE A 28 13.88 13.15 -24.55
C PHE A 28 14.40 14.27 -25.45
N THR A 29 13.86 14.38 -26.66
CA THR A 29 14.14 15.48 -27.58
C THR A 29 12.92 16.40 -27.67
N ASP A 30 13.10 17.60 -28.20
CA ASP A 30 11.97 18.51 -28.44
C ASP A 30 10.97 17.91 -29.45
N SER A 31 11.45 17.08 -30.39
CA SER A 31 10.56 16.32 -31.30
C SER A 31 9.69 15.33 -30.54
N ASP A 32 10.25 14.59 -29.59
CA ASP A 32 9.47 13.65 -28.76
C ASP A 32 8.37 14.39 -27.99
N LEU A 33 8.71 15.53 -27.40
CA LEU A 33 7.75 16.34 -26.64
C LEU A 33 6.66 16.94 -27.54
N ALA A 34 7.01 17.34 -28.78
CA ALA A 34 6.04 17.82 -29.76
C ALA A 34 5.07 16.71 -30.20
N ASP A 35 5.58 15.50 -30.43
CA ASP A 35 4.77 14.33 -30.78
C ASP A 35 3.83 13.95 -29.64
N GLN A 36 4.32 13.93 -28.40
CA GLN A 36 3.48 13.67 -27.23
C GLN A 36 2.44 14.77 -27.00
N ALA A 37 2.81 16.04 -27.19
CA ALA A 37 1.88 17.17 -27.11
C ALA A 37 0.73 17.02 -28.13
N GLY A 38 1.04 16.70 -29.39
CA GLY A 38 0.03 16.45 -30.42
C GLY A 38 -0.84 15.22 -30.13
N TRP A 39 -0.27 14.19 -29.49
CA TRP A 39 -1.03 13.02 -29.06
C TRP A 39 -2.02 13.35 -27.95
N VAL A 40 -1.59 14.03 -26.88
CA VAL A 40 -2.46 14.33 -25.73
C VAL A 40 -3.58 15.29 -26.12
N GLU A 41 -3.33 16.24 -27.04
CA GLU A 41 -4.38 17.11 -27.57
C GLU A 41 -5.51 16.30 -28.22
N LYS A 42 -5.18 15.30 -29.04
CA LYS A 42 -6.16 14.42 -29.70
C LYS A 42 -6.85 13.51 -28.69
N GLU A 43 -6.10 12.97 -27.73
CA GLU A 43 -6.61 12.05 -26.73
C GLU A 43 -7.65 12.73 -25.82
N TYR A 44 -7.36 13.93 -25.32
CA TYR A 44 -8.24 14.69 -24.43
C TYR A 44 -9.51 15.22 -25.10
N ARG A 45 -9.60 15.20 -26.44
CA ARG A 45 -10.85 15.48 -27.15
C ARG A 45 -11.85 14.33 -27.07
N LYS A 46 -11.44 13.11 -26.70
CA LYS A 46 -12.37 11.98 -26.54
C LYS A 46 -13.28 12.20 -25.34
N LYS A 47 -14.56 11.86 -25.50
CA LYS A 47 -15.62 12.06 -24.49
C LYS A 47 -15.30 11.42 -23.13
N ILE A 48 -14.64 10.26 -23.15
CA ILE A 48 -14.21 9.49 -21.96
C ILE A 48 -13.35 10.30 -20.98
N TRP A 49 -12.60 11.29 -21.47
CA TRP A 49 -11.73 12.12 -20.64
C TRP A 49 -12.44 13.32 -20.04
N LYS A 50 -13.59 13.75 -20.57
CA LYS A 50 -14.23 15.02 -20.16
C LYS A 50 -14.60 15.02 -18.67
N SER A 51 -15.33 14.00 -18.22
CA SER A 51 -15.71 13.81 -16.81
C SER A 51 -14.48 13.63 -15.92
N TYR A 52 -13.49 12.90 -16.41
CA TYR A 52 -12.33 12.52 -15.63
C TYR A 52 -11.36 13.68 -15.43
N LEU A 53 -11.06 14.45 -16.48
CA LEU A 53 -10.20 15.63 -16.42
C LEU A 53 -10.77 16.70 -15.48
N MET A 54 -12.09 16.82 -15.33
CA MET A 54 -12.70 17.74 -14.35
C MET A 54 -12.32 17.40 -12.90
N LEU A 55 -11.99 16.15 -12.57
CA LEU A 55 -11.54 15.74 -11.24
C LEU A 55 -10.08 16.18 -10.96
N HIS A 56 -9.30 16.31 -12.03
CA HIS A 56 -7.86 16.58 -12.01
C HIS A 56 -7.58 18.08 -12.15
N LEU A 57 -8.07 18.65 -13.25
CA LEU A 57 -7.80 19.99 -13.75
C LEU A 57 -9.14 20.69 -14.03
N PRO A 58 -9.85 21.14 -12.98
CA PRO A 58 -11.17 21.74 -13.12
C PRO A 58 -11.10 22.98 -13.99
N ASN A 59 -12.05 23.10 -14.93
CA ASN A 59 -12.13 24.20 -15.89
C ASN A 59 -10.96 24.28 -16.88
N CYS A 60 -10.15 23.24 -17.07
CA CYS A 60 -9.17 23.21 -18.16
C CYS A 60 -9.89 23.30 -19.52
N ALA A 61 -9.21 23.82 -20.55
CA ALA A 61 -9.81 24.10 -21.86
C ALA A 61 -10.56 22.91 -22.48
N TRP A 62 -10.06 21.68 -22.31
CA TRP A 62 -10.68 20.45 -22.84
C TRP A 62 -12.02 20.09 -22.18
N THR A 63 -12.30 20.61 -20.99
CA THR A 63 -13.55 20.30 -20.27
C THR A 63 -14.66 21.31 -20.55
N GLN A 64 -14.32 22.44 -21.21
CA GLN A 64 -15.25 23.53 -21.50
C GLN A 64 -16.29 23.17 -22.57
N VAL A 65 -17.40 23.92 -22.60
CA VAL A 65 -18.47 23.74 -23.60
C VAL A 65 -17.97 24.01 -25.02
N ASN A 66 -17.12 25.02 -25.20
CA ASN A 66 -16.49 25.36 -26.47
C ASN A 66 -14.95 25.31 -26.36
N PRO A 67 -14.33 24.12 -26.49
CA PRO A 67 -12.87 23.97 -26.44
C PRO A 67 -12.12 24.74 -27.53
N ASP A 68 -12.76 25.06 -28.65
CA ASP A 68 -12.12 25.70 -29.80
C ASP A 68 -12.21 27.24 -29.77
N SER A 69 -12.76 27.82 -28.69
CA SER A 69 -12.70 29.28 -28.46
C SER A 69 -11.24 29.77 -28.37
N GLU A 70 -11.01 31.03 -28.76
CA GLU A 70 -9.67 31.63 -28.79
C GLU A 70 -8.94 31.56 -27.43
N LYS A 71 -9.67 31.79 -26.34
CA LYS A 71 -9.15 31.67 -24.97
C LYS A 71 -8.68 30.24 -24.67
N ASN A 72 -9.46 29.24 -25.06
CA ASN A 72 -9.14 27.83 -24.82
C ASN A 72 -7.99 27.33 -25.72
N ARG A 73 -7.93 27.78 -26.98
CA ARG A 73 -6.78 27.51 -27.86
C ARG A 73 -5.49 28.10 -27.32
N THR A 74 -5.55 29.31 -26.76
CA THR A 74 -4.41 29.96 -26.10
C THR A 74 -3.95 29.19 -24.87
N TYR A 75 -4.88 28.72 -24.03
CA TYR A 75 -4.58 27.85 -22.90
C TYR A 75 -3.90 26.55 -23.34
N ILE A 76 -4.48 25.84 -24.32
CA ILE A 76 -3.94 24.58 -24.85
C ILE A 76 -2.53 24.79 -25.40
N ARG A 77 -2.33 25.84 -26.19
CA ARG A 77 -1.01 26.22 -26.71
C ARG A 77 -0.02 26.47 -25.57
N THR A 78 -0.43 27.19 -24.53
CA THR A 78 0.42 27.45 -23.37
C THR A 78 0.84 26.17 -22.67
N VAL A 79 -0.10 25.25 -22.44
CA VAL A 79 0.18 23.95 -21.82
C VAL A 79 1.12 23.10 -22.66
N LEU A 80 0.88 23.04 -23.96
CA LEU A 80 1.53 22.11 -24.88
C LEU A 80 2.82 22.65 -25.49
N GLU A 81 3.05 23.96 -25.49
CA GLU A 81 4.18 24.57 -26.19
C GLU A 81 5.07 25.45 -25.31
N SER A 82 4.70 25.75 -24.06
CA SER A 82 5.50 26.65 -23.20
C SER A 82 6.90 26.13 -22.86
N TYR A 83 7.21 24.87 -23.17
CA TYR A 83 8.57 24.35 -23.01
C TYR A 83 9.53 24.80 -24.12
N LYS A 84 9.01 25.31 -25.24
CA LYS A 84 9.82 25.77 -26.38
C LYS A 84 10.61 27.03 -26.00
N ALA A 85 11.78 27.20 -26.61
CA ALA A 85 12.72 28.27 -26.26
C ALA A 85 12.18 29.68 -26.60
N ASP A 86 11.35 29.80 -27.63
CA ASP A 86 10.72 31.03 -28.10
C ASP A 86 9.54 31.50 -27.23
N PHE A 87 9.11 30.69 -26.26
CA PHE A 87 8.03 31.07 -25.35
C PHE A 87 8.52 32.12 -24.32
N PRO A 88 7.82 33.24 -24.10
CA PRO A 88 8.27 34.29 -23.18
C PRO A 88 8.51 33.82 -21.74
N ASP A 89 9.58 34.30 -21.11
CA ASP A 89 9.88 34.08 -19.70
C ASP A 89 9.18 35.10 -18.79
N LEU A 90 8.80 34.66 -17.59
CA LEU A 90 8.21 35.51 -16.55
C LEU A 90 9.27 36.20 -15.67
N GLY A 91 10.56 35.96 -15.91
CA GLY A 91 11.64 36.46 -15.06
C GLY A 91 11.74 35.81 -13.67
N GLN A 92 10.90 34.80 -13.38
CA GLN A 92 10.92 34.03 -12.14
C GLN A 92 11.45 32.61 -12.35
N ARG A 93 11.78 31.91 -11.25
CA ARG A 93 12.16 30.50 -11.27
C ARG A 93 10.94 29.62 -11.01
N CYS A 94 10.89 28.48 -11.69
CA CYS A 94 9.90 27.43 -11.53
C CYS A 94 9.97 26.86 -10.12
N ALA A 95 8.82 26.82 -9.45
CA ALA A 95 8.68 26.33 -8.08
C ALA A 95 9.07 24.85 -7.91
N PHE A 96 9.00 24.03 -8.98
CA PHE A 96 9.31 22.60 -8.90
C PHE A 96 10.75 22.25 -9.27
N CYS A 97 11.32 22.92 -10.27
CA CYS A 97 12.63 22.51 -10.82
C CYS A 97 13.66 23.63 -10.95
N GLY A 98 13.33 24.87 -10.58
CA GLY A 98 14.25 26.01 -10.55
C GLY A 98 14.60 26.63 -11.92
N ARG A 99 14.08 26.08 -13.03
CA ARG A 99 14.23 26.63 -14.40
C ARG A 99 13.45 27.93 -14.61
N PRO A 100 13.71 28.72 -15.66
CA PRO A 100 12.89 29.88 -15.99
C PRO A 100 11.40 29.51 -16.09
N ALA A 101 10.56 30.21 -15.34
CA ALA A 101 9.12 30.04 -15.34
C ALA A 101 8.50 30.74 -16.56
N LYS A 102 7.49 30.08 -17.12
CA LYS A 102 6.81 30.51 -18.35
C LYS A 102 5.34 30.84 -18.09
N VAL A 103 4.76 30.29 -17.02
CA VAL A 103 3.33 30.42 -16.69
C VAL A 103 3.16 30.60 -15.17
N TYR A 104 2.23 31.46 -14.76
CA TYR A 104 1.67 31.44 -13.41
C TYR A 104 0.54 30.40 -13.37
N ALA A 105 0.85 29.21 -12.87
CA ALA A 105 -0.06 28.10 -12.80
C ALA A 105 -1.11 28.29 -11.70
N ASP A 106 -2.38 28.17 -12.07
CA ASP A 106 -3.51 27.99 -11.17
C ASP A 106 -4.00 26.52 -11.20
N ARG A 107 -5.11 26.24 -10.52
CA ARG A 107 -5.71 24.89 -10.46
C ARG A 107 -6.05 24.23 -11.80
N ARG A 108 -6.15 25.00 -12.89
CA ARG A 108 -6.35 24.46 -14.25
C ARG A 108 -5.07 23.81 -14.76
N TYR A 109 -3.91 24.31 -14.34
CA TYR A 109 -2.60 23.84 -14.77
C TYR A 109 -2.01 22.77 -13.85
N VAL A 110 -2.13 22.96 -12.53
CA VAL A 110 -1.59 22.05 -11.52
C VAL A 110 -2.65 21.79 -10.44
N PRO A 111 -2.92 20.52 -10.09
CA PRO A 111 -3.95 20.20 -9.10
C PRO A 111 -3.67 20.82 -7.73
N LEU A 112 -4.75 21.07 -6.97
CA LEU A 112 -4.74 21.60 -5.60
C LEU A 112 -4.10 22.99 -5.44
N LEU A 113 -3.84 23.70 -6.54
CA LEU A 113 -3.55 25.14 -6.48
C LEU A 113 -4.81 25.98 -6.29
N THR A 114 -4.64 27.25 -5.97
CA THR A 114 -5.73 28.22 -5.87
C THR A 114 -6.28 28.62 -7.25
N GLY A 115 -7.39 29.36 -7.25
CA GLY A 115 -7.97 29.91 -8.48
C GLY A 115 -7.17 31.08 -9.06
N GLU A 116 -7.36 31.34 -10.36
CA GLU A 116 -6.69 32.36 -11.18
C GLU A 116 -6.67 33.78 -10.57
N THR A 117 -7.64 34.12 -9.72
CA THR A 117 -7.81 35.47 -9.15
C THR A 117 -7.43 35.57 -7.66
N ILE A 118 -7.05 34.47 -7.03
CA ILE A 118 -6.82 34.42 -5.57
C ILE A 118 -5.35 34.76 -5.28
N MET A 119 -5.11 35.99 -4.85
CA MET A 119 -3.78 36.49 -4.42
C MET A 119 -3.49 36.17 -2.94
N VAL A 120 -3.75 34.94 -2.48
CA VAL A 120 -3.43 34.56 -1.10
C VAL A 120 -2.05 33.88 -1.10
N ALA A 121 -1.04 34.55 -0.57
CA ALA A 121 0.34 34.07 -0.38
C ALA A 121 1.07 33.57 -1.66
N GLY A 122 0.77 34.15 -2.82
CA GLY A 122 1.52 33.86 -4.06
C GLY A 122 2.95 34.41 -4.03
N ALA A 123 3.88 33.73 -4.70
CA ALA A 123 5.28 34.16 -4.78
C ALA A 123 5.37 35.54 -5.46
N GLY A 124 5.85 36.55 -4.73
CA GLY A 124 6.05 37.90 -5.27
C GLY A 124 4.78 38.70 -5.55
N GLY A 125 3.63 38.34 -4.97
CA GLY A 125 2.38 39.12 -5.09
C GLY A 125 1.58 38.86 -6.38
N HIS A 126 1.97 37.88 -7.19
CA HIS A 126 1.20 37.43 -8.36
C HIS A 126 0.26 36.26 -8.00
N PRO A 127 -0.96 36.20 -8.57
CA PRO A 127 -1.82 35.03 -8.42
C PRO A 127 -1.25 33.84 -9.20
N GLY A 128 -1.24 32.67 -8.56
CA GLY A 128 -0.70 31.43 -9.14
C GLY A 128 0.78 31.17 -8.81
N LEU A 129 1.23 29.96 -9.15
CA LEU A 129 2.58 29.47 -8.87
C LEU A 129 3.45 29.61 -10.13
N PRO A 130 4.67 30.17 -10.07
CA PRO A 130 5.55 30.23 -11.24
C PRO A 130 6.03 28.83 -11.64
N VAL A 131 5.71 28.38 -12.85
CA VAL A 131 6.07 27.04 -13.36
C VAL A 131 6.67 27.13 -14.77
N CYS A 132 7.69 26.31 -15.05
CA CYS A 132 8.29 26.20 -16.39
C CYS A 132 7.46 25.28 -17.30
N GLY A 133 7.56 25.47 -18.62
CA GLY A 133 6.76 24.72 -19.57
C GLY A 133 6.97 23.20 -19.56
N TYR A 134 8.19 22.73 -19.24
CA TYR A 134 8.45 21.29 -19.09
C TYR A 134 7.63 20.66 -17.94
N CYS A 135 7.49 21.37 -16.81
CA CYS A 135 6.70 20.88 -15.68
C CYS A 135 5.20 20.98 -15.98
N VAL A 136 4.75 22.06 -16.62
CA VAL A 136 3.33 22.21 -17.04
C VAL A 136 2.94 21.07 -17.98
N LEU A 137 3.78 20.78 -18.98
CA LEU A 137 3.55 19.68 -19.92
C LEU A 137 3.49 18.34 -19.17
N ALA A 138 4.48 18.05 -18.32
CA ALA A 138 4.52 16.80 -17.55
C ALA A 138 3.26 16.61 -16.70
N VAL A 139 2.80 17.63 -15.97
CA VAL A 139 1.56 17.57 -15.19
C VAL A 139 0.37 17.18 -16.09
N HIS A 140 0.29 17.66 -17.32
CA HIS A 140 -0.80 17.25 -18.22
C HIS A 140 -0.70 15.80 -18.72
N PHE A 141 0.33 15.04 -18.34
CA PHE A 141 0.38 13.58 -18.53
C PHE A 141 0.04 12.80 -17.26
N TYR A 142 0.03 13.42 -16.07
CA TYR A 142 -0.26 12.71 -14.82
C TYR A 142 -1.64 12.05 -14.78
N PRO A 143 -2.72 12.54 -15.43
CA PRO A 143 -4.01 11.86 -15.41
C PRO A 143 -3.96 10.43 -15.95
N PHE A 144 -3.01 10.10 -16.83
CA PHE A 144 -2.80 8.73 -17.33
C PHE A 144 -2.08 7.81 -16.35
N ALA A 145 -1.46 8.36 -15.31
CA ALA A 145 -0.85 7.63 -14.20
C ALA A 145 -1.86 7.34 -13.07
N THR A 146 -3.15 7.65 -13.25
CA THR A 146 -4.14 7.64 -12.17
C THR A 146 -5.30 6.69 -12.43
N LEU A 147 -5.81 6.05 -11.38
CA LEU A 147 -7.06 5.29 -11.41
C LEU A 147 -8.22 6.09 -10.77
N LYS A 148 -9.43 5.99 -11.35
CA LYS A 148 -10.65 6.58 -10.78
C LYS A 148 -11.19 5.70 -9.66
N VAL A 149 -10.74 5.91 -8.42
CA VAL A 149 -11.16 5.11 -7.25
C VAL A 149 -12.08 5.95 -6.37
N GLU A 150 -13.26 5.43 -6.08
CA GLU A 150 -14.27 6.11 -5.24
C GLU A 150 -14.68 7.51 -5.72
N GLY A 151 -14.40 7.82 -7.01
CA GLY A 151 -14.71 9.11 -7.63
C GLY A 151 -13.58 10.13 -7.52
N ARG A 152 -12.40 9.71 -7.04
CA ARG A 152 -11.21 10.56 -6.97
C ARG A 152 -10.00 9.87 -7.65
N PRO A 153 -9.09 10.65 -8.24
CA PRO A 153 -7.78 10.18 -8.68
C PRO A 153 -6.97 9.46 -7.60
N LEU A 154 -6.50 8.25 -7.90
CA LEU A 154 -5.54 7.49 -7.10
C LEU A 154 -4.26 7.29 -7.91
N PHE A 155 -3.10 7.67 -7.36
CA PHE A 155 -1.80 7.57 -8.05
C PHE A 155 -0.64 7.43 -7.07
N TRP A 156 0.57 7.26 -7.60
CA TRP A 156 1.78 7.01 -6.82
C TRP A 156 2.69 8.21 -6.71
N TRP A 157 3.39 8.30 -5.58
CA TRP A 157 4.62 9.04 -5.42
C TRP A 157 5.68 8.18 -4.71
N ALA A 158 6.94 8.31 -5.11
CA ALA A 158 8.08 7.67 -4.49
C ALA A 158 9.31 8.61 -4.62
N PRO A 159 10.21 8.62 -3.64
CA PRO A 159 11.41 9.46 -3.68
C PRO A 159 12.39 9.02 -4.77
N ASP A 160 12.42 7.72 -5.10
CA ASP A 160 13.26 7.18 -6.17
C ASP A 160 12.49 7.15 -7.52
N PRO A 161 12.99 7.83 -8.57
CA PRO A 161 12.43 7.78 -9.92
C PRO A 161 12.20 6.38 -10.49
N ARG A 162 13.04 5.40 -10.13
CA ARG A 162 12.91 4.03 -10.61
C ARG A 162 11.66 3.36 -10.04
N TRP A 163 11.39 3.57 -8.75
CA TRP A 163 10.16 3.14 -8.11
C TRP A 163 8.95 3.87 -8.67
N MET A 164 9.06 5.17 -8.93
CA MET A 164 8.02 5.93 -9.63
C MET A 164 7.64 5.29 -10.96
N LEU A 165 8.63 4.96 -11.80
CA LEU A 165 8.39 4.33 -13.09
C LEU A 165 7.74 2.95 -12.97
N ARG A 166 8.24 2.09 -12.06
CA ARG A 166 7.73 0.72 -11.85
C ARG A 166 6.28 0.70 -11.36
N LEU A 167 5.97 1.50 -10.34
CA LEU A 167 4.62 1.60 -9.80
C LEU A 167 3.63 2.13 -10.85
N ASN A 168 4.04 3.15 -11.61
CA ASN A 168 3.21 3.73 -12.66
C ASN A 168 3.06 2.82 -13.88
N ARG A 169 3.98 1.88 -14.14
CA ARG A 169 3.82 0.89 -15.22
C ARG A 169 2.53 0.08 -15.05
N TYR A 170 2.25 -0.36 -13.83
CA TYR A 170 1.03 -1.10 -13.53
C TYR A 170 -0.22 -0.20 -13.69
N PHE A 171 -0.24 1.00 -13.09
CA PHE A 171 -1.39 1.91 -13.21
C PHE A 171 -1.64 2.34 -14.65
N TYR A 172 -0.61 2.71 -15.40
CA TYR A 172 -0.72 3.07 -16.81
C TYR A 172 -1.29 1.91 -17.64
N GLY A 173 -0.79 0.68 -17.45
CA GLY A 173 -1.33 -0.51 -18.11
C GLY A 173 -2.80 -0.79 -17.75
N GLN A 174 -3.19 -0.58 -16.48
CA GLN A 174 -4.58 -0.69 -16.05
C GLN A 174 -5.47 0.39 -16.67
N VAL A 175 -5.02 1.64 -16.70
CA VAL A 175 -5.75 2.74 -17.36
C VAL A 175 -5.97 2.40 -18.83
N GLN A 176 -4.96 1.92 -19.55
CA GLN A 176 -5.12 1.50 -20.95
C GLN A 176 -6.16 0.39 -21.12
N LYS A 177 -6.14 -0.64 -20.26
CA LYS A 177 -7.14 -1.71 -20.26
C LYS A 177 -8.55 -1.18 -19.99
N LEU A 178 -8.69 -0.29 -19.01
CA LEU A 178 -9.98 0.30 -18.66
C LEU A 178 -10.51 1.19 -19.78
N LEU A 179 -9.67 2.02 -20.39
CA LEU A 179 -10.05 2.85 -21.54
C LEU A 179 -10.51 1.98 -22.73
N ALA A 180 -9.85 0.86 -22.98
CA ALA A 180 -10.25 -0.07 -24.04
C ALA A 180 -11.56 -0.82 -23.72
N ALA A 181 -11.83 -1.08 -22.44
CA ALA A 181 -13.00 -1.83 -21.99
C ALA A 181 -14.21 -0.94 -21.63
N SER A 182 -14.06 0.39 -21.69
CA SER A 182 -15.08 1.35 -21.28
C SER A 182 -15.62 2.12 -22.48
N GLY A 183 -16.90 2.50 -22.41
CA GLY A 183 -17.54 3.35 -23.42
C GLY A 183 -17.20 4.82 -23.19
N ASP A 184 -18.20 5.59 -22.75
CA ASP A 184 -18.13 7.05 -22.70
C ASP A 184 -17.60 7.64 -21.38
N ASP A 185 -17.35 6.84 -20.34
CA ASP A 185 -16.79 7.31 -19.05
C ASP A 185 -15.82 6.27 -18.47
N LEU A 186 -14.83 6.75 -17.74
CA LEU A 186 -13.92 5.89 -16.98
C LEU A 186 -14.66 5.26 -15.79
N PRO A 187 -14.52 3.93 -15.58
CA PRO A 187 -15.25 3.21 -14.56
C PRO A 187 -14.76 3.60 -13.18
N LYS A 188 -15.71 3.73 -12.25
CA LYS A 188 -15.44 4.04 -10.85
C LYS A 188 -15.07 2.76 -10.10
N LEU A 189 -13.79 2.59 -9.80
CA LEU A 189 -13.26 1.50 -8.98
C LEU A 189 -13.48 1.77 -7.47
N ARG A 190 -13.16 0.77 -6.64
CA ARG A 190 -13.27 0.80 -5.18
C ARG A 190 -11.97 0.29 -4.54
N TRP A 191 -11.87 0.43 -3.22
CA TRP A 191 -10.82 -0.20 -2.41
C TRP A 191 -9.42 0.37 -2.71
N PRO A 192 -9.16 1.64 -2.34
CA PRO A 192 -7.90 2.32 -2.68
C PRO A 192 -6.67 1.58 -2.14
N ALA A 193 -6.72 1.02 -0.93
CA ALA A 193 -5.60 0.27 -0.36
C ALA A 193 -5.32 -1.01 -1.15
N THR A 194 -6.36 -1.77 -1.53
CA THR A 194 -6.24 -2.94 -2.40
C THR A 194 -5.57 -2.58 -3.72
N ARG A 195 -5.99 -1.47 -4.36
CA ARG A 195 -5.43 -1.06 -5.66
C ARG A 195 -3.96 -0.68 -5.55
N LEU A 196 -3.59 0.05 -4.49
CA LEU A 196 -2.20 0.42 -4.22
C LEU A 196 -1.35 -0.81 -3.88
N LEU A 197 -1.69 -1.56 -2.84
CA LEU A 197 -0.85 -2.66 -2.38
C LEU A 197 -0.71 -3.77 -3.42
N HIS A 198 -1.76 -4.04 -4.20
CA HIS A 198 -1.65 -4.95 -5.33
C HIS A 198 -0.69 -4.44 -6.41
N ALA A 199 -0.73 -3.15 -6.76
CA ALA A 199 0.19 -2.55 -7.72
C ALA A 199 1.65 -2.55 -7.22
N ALA A 200 1.86 -2.27 -5.93
CA ALA A 200 3.17 -2.36 -5.30
C ALA A 200 3.69 -3.80 -5.31
N ARG A 201 2.84 -4.80 -5.03
CA ARG A 201 3.19 -6.22 -5.11
C ARG A 201 3.63 -6.62 -6.52
N GLN A 202 2.92 -6.16 -7.56
CA GLN A 202 3.30 -6.41 -8.96
C GLN A 202 4.64 -5.75 -9.31
N ALA A 203 4.92 -4.55 -8.80
CA ALA A 203 6.22 -3.90 -9.00
C ALA A 203 7.37 -4.68 -8.34
N ILE A 204 7.13 -5.28 -7.17
CA ILE A 204 8.09 -6.15 -6.48
C ILE A 204 8.34 -7.42 -7.28
N ASP A 205 7.29 -8.09 -7.78
CA ASP A 205 7.42 -9.27 -8.65
C ASP A 205 8.26 -8.99 -9.92
N GLU A 206 8.26 -7.75 -10.43
CA GLU A 206 9.13 -7.33 -11.53
C GLU A 206 10.59 -7.15 -11.07
N VAL A 207 10.83 -6.59 -9.88
CA VAL A 207 12.18 -6.37 -9.33
C VAL A 207 12.85 -7.69 -8.94
N GLU A 208 12.11 -8.63 -8.36
CA GLU A 208 12.62 -9.94 -7.95
C GLU A 208 13.15 -10.77 -9.14
N LYS A 209 12.57 -10.56 -10.34
CA LYS A 209 13.01 -11.20 -11.59
C LYS A 209 14.32 -10.63 -12.14
N LEU A 210 14.76 -9.48 -11.66
CA LEU A 210 16.01 -8.86 -12.10
C LEU A 210 17.22 -9.49 -11.39
N PRO A 211 18.39 -9.50 -12.06
CA PRO A 211 19.66 -9.83 -11.41
C PRO A 211 19.92 -8.93 -10.20
N ASP A 212 20.62 -9.43 -9.18
CA ASP A 212 20.89 -8.68 -7.94
C ASP A 212 21.58 -7.32 -8.18
N SER A 213 22.45 -7.22 -9.19
CA SER A 213 23.13 -5.98 -9.58
C SER A 213 22.19 -4.90 -10.14
N GLU A 214 20.99 -5.28 -10.58
CA GLU A 214 19.98 -4.40 -11.18
C GLU A 214 18.77 -4.18 -10.25
N ARG A 215 18.79 -4.78 -9.04
CA ARG A 215 17.72 -4.59 -8.06
C ARG A 215 17.82 -3.21 -7.43
N ASP A 216 16.74 -2.45 -7.59
CA ASP A 216 16.62 -1.14 -6.98
C ASP A 216 16.47 -1.29 -5.46
N PRO A 217 17.14 -0.45 -4.65
CA PRO A 217 16.96 -0.48 -3.21
C PRO A 217 15.51 -0.15 -2.86
N PHE A 218 14.94 -0.85 -1.87
CA PHE A 218 13.59 -0.54 -1.40
C PHE A 218 13.55 0.84 -0.73
N CYS A 219 12.43 1.54 -0.89
CA CYS A 219 12.16 2.83 -0.25
C CYS A 219 10.70 2.93 0.20
N ASP A 220 10.40 3.93 1.02
CA ASP A 220 9.01 4.26 1.35
C ASP A 220 8.30 4.77 0.09
N ILE A 221 7.08 4.29 -0.14
CA ILE A 221 6.26 4.68 -1.28
C ILE A 221 4.92 5.22 -0.79
N VAL A 222 4.34 6.17 -1.51
CA VAL A 222 3.13 6.88 -1.09
C VAL A 222 2.07 6.76 -2.15
N GLY A 223 0.93 6.18 -1.78
CA GLY A 223 -0.28 6.26 -2.59
C GLY A 223 -1.06 7.53 -2.25
N ILE A 224 -1.42 8.31 -3.27
CA ILE A 224 -2.12 9.58 -3.12
C ILE A 224 -3.53 9.43 -3.68
N HIS A 225 -4.53 9.76 -2.87
CA HIS A 225 -5.95 9.78 -3.24
C HIS A 225 -6.48 11.21 -3.12
N ALA A 226 -6.37 11.97 -4.21
CA ALA A 226 -6.63 13.40 -4.22
C ALA A 226 -7.73 13.78 -5.21
N THR A 227 -8.48 14.84 -4.93
CA THR A 227 -9.45 15.43 -5.86
C THR A 227 -9.35 16.95 -5.84
N ASN A 228 -9.49 17.55 -7.01
CA ASN A 228 -9.48 18.99 -7.20
C ASN A 228 -10.90 19.53 -7.54
N TYR A 229 -11.94 18.70 -7.33
CA TYR A 229 -13.30 19.01 -7.77
C TYR A 229 -14.06 19.90 -6.77
N GLY A 230 -14.50 21.07 -7.25
CA GLY A 230 -15.40 21.97 -6.52
C GLY A 230 -14.78 22.59 -5.26
N THR A 231 -15.60 22.78 -4.23
CA THR A 231 -15.19 23.23 -2.88
C THR A 231 -14.70 22.09 -2.00
N ALA A 232 -14.75 20.85 -2.49
CA ALA A 232 -14.40 19.62 -1.77
C ALA A 232 -13.01 19.10 -2.18
N ALA A 233 -12.07 20.00 -2.48
CA ALA A 233 -10.69 19.61 -2.72
C ALA A 233 -10.18 18.87 -1.49
N ASN A 234 -9.68 17.64 -1.71
CA ASN A 234 -9.22 16.77 -0.63
C ASN A 234 -7.96 16.02 -1.09
N TYR A 235 -7.11 15.69 -0.13
CA TYR A 235 -5.84 15.03 -0.33
C TYR A 235 -5.61 14.03 0.81
N ASP A 236 -5.69 12.74 0.48
CA ASP A 236 -5.41 11.65 1.42
C ASP A 236 -4.15 10.90 0.96
N GLU A 237 -3.28 10.54 1.90
CA GLU A 237 -2.10 9.72 1.63
C GLU A 237 -2.25 8.33 2.30
N LEU A 238 -1.68 7.32 1.65
CA LEU A 238 -1.35 6.03 2.26
C LEU A 238 0.15 5.83 2.10
N ARG A 239 0.89 5.99 3.20
CA ARG A 239 2.33 5.75 3.23
C ARG A 239 2.57 4.26 3.47
N ILE A 240 3.26 3.62 2.54
CA ILE A 240 3.62 2.21 2.62
C ILE A 240 5.10 2.15 3.01
N PRO A 241 5.43 1.58 4.17
CA PRO A 241 6.80 1.56 4.66
C PRO A 241 7.68 0.64 3.81
N ARG A 242 8.96 1.00 3.67
CA ARG A 242 10.01 0.18 3.06
C ARG A 242 10.02 -1.24 3.61
N GLY A 243 9.78 -1.38 4.91
CA GLY A 243 9.70 -2.67 5.60
C GLY A 243 8.70 -3.65 4.99
N LEU A 244 7.58 -3.18 4.42
CA LEU A 244 6.64 -4.07 3.73
C LEU A 244 7.23 -4.60 2.41
N LEU A 245 7.99 -3.77 1.69
CA LEU A 245 8.65 -4.19 0.45
C LEU A 245 9.77 -5.19 0.73
N GLU A 246 10.56 -4.96 1.79
CA GLU A 246 11.56 -5.90 2.30
C GLU A 246 10.92 -7.23 2.71
N PHE A 247 9.82 -7.17 3.46
CA PHE A 247 9.04 -8.36 3.83
C PHE A 247 8.60 -9.16 2.59
N TRP A 248 8.03 -8.51 1.56
CA TRP A 248 7.63 -9.22 0.36
C TRP A 248 8.80 -9.87 -0.38
N GLY A 249 9.92 -9.15 -0.49
CA GLY A 249 11.14 -9.67 -1.11
C GLY A 249 11.70 -10.92 -0.39
N GLU A 250 11.63 -10.94 0.94
CA GLU A 250 12.14 -12.06 1.74
C GLU A 250 11.10 -13.19 1.91
N ALA A 251 9.80 -12.87 1.92
CA ALA A 251 8.72 -13.86 2.10
C ALA A 251 8.69 -14.91 0.97
N GLY A 252 9.16 -14.58 -0.23
CA GLY A 252 9.30 -15.53 -1.33
C GLY A 252 10.28 -16.68 -1.04
N THR A 253 11.22 -16.50 -0.10
CA THR A 253 12.16 -17.56 0.33
C THR A 253 11.50 -18.62 1.20
N LEU A 254 10.35 -18.31 1.82
CA LEU A 254 9.55 -19.23 2.64
C LEU A 254 8.56 -20.04 1.79
N GLY A 255 8.82 -20.15 0.49
CA GLY A 255 7.98 -20.83 -0.49
C GLY A 255 6.71 -20.05 -0.83
N ASP A 256 5.66 -20.77 -1.24
CA ASP A 256 4.41 -20.16 -1.71
C ASP A 256 3.43 -19.78 -0.58
N LEU A 257 3.83 -19.87 0.69
CA LEU A 257 2.93 -19.65 1.84
C LEU A 257 2.28 -18.26 1.79
N TYR A 258 3.09 -17.20 1.69
CA TYR A 258 2.57 -15.83 1.59
C TYR A 258 1.61 -15.67 0.41
N ARG A 259 1.98 -16.21 -0.76
CA ARG A 259 1.14 -16.15 -1.97
C ARG A 259 -0.21 -16.84 -1.76
N ARG A 260 -0.24 -17.98 -1.06
CA ARG A 260 -1.51 -18.66 -0.71
C ARG A 260 -2.35 -17.84 0.27
N ILE A 261 -1.74 -17.17 1.25
CA ILE A 261 -2.45 -16.26 2.17
C ILE A 261 -3.05 -15.08 1.40
N GLU A 262 -2.23 -14.42 0.57
CA GLU A 262 -2.67 -13.32 -0.29
C GLU A 262 -3.83 -13.73 -1.20
N GLN A 263 -3.73 -14.90 -1.85
CA GLN A 263 -4.77 -15.45 -2.72
C GLN A 263 -6.07 -15.72 -1.97
N ARG A 264 -6.01 -16.29 -0.77
CA ARG A 264 -7.18 -16.53 0.10
C ARG A 264 -7.85 -15.24 0.57
N ALA A 265 -7.09 -14.15 0.68
CA ALA A 265 -7.61 -12.86 1.13
C ALA A 265 -8.41 -12.11 0.05
N TRP A 266 -8.34 -12.52 -1.23
CA TRP A 266 -9.19 -11.97 -2.27
C TRP A 266 -10.64 -12.42 -2.11
N GLU A 267 -11.60 -11.49 -2.22
CA GLU A 267 -13.02 -11.85 -2.23
C GLU A 267 -13.32 -12.85 -3.37
N SER A 268 -14.03 -13.93 -3.03
CA SER A 268 -14.48 -14.93 -4.00
C SER A 268 -15.73 -14.47 -4.75
N GLU A 269 -15.97 -14.98 -5.95
CA GLU A 269 -17.22 -14.72 -6.69
C GLU A 269 -18.46 -15.19 -5.90
N THR A 270 -18.30 -16.23 -5.08
CA THR A 270 -19.30 -16.76 -4.16
C THR A 270 -19.67 -15.77 -3.05
N ASP A 271 -18.69 -15.06 -2.48
CA ASP A 271 -18.93 -14.03 -1.46
C ASP A 271 -19.70 -12.84 -2.02
N GLU A 272 -19.41 -12.44 -3.27
CA GLU A 272 -20.20 -11.42 -3.96
C GLU A 272 -21.64 -11.88 -4.22
N ARG A 273 -21.86 -13.15 -4.59
CA ARG A 273 -23.21 -13.72 -4.78
C ARG A 273 -23.98 -13.80 -3.46
N LEU A 274 -23.33 -14.20 -2.37
CA LEU A 274 -23.93 -14.23 -1.03
C LEU A 274 -24.27 -12.82 -0.51
N LYS A 275 -23.41 -11.82 -0.75
CA LYS A 275 -23.71 -10.41 -0.45
C LYS A 275 -24.85 -9.86 -1.30
N LYS A 276 -24.96 -10.26 -2.58
CA LYS A 276 -26.11 -9.93 -3.45
C LYS A 276 -27.41 -10.56 -2.97
N ALA A 277 -27.38 -11.82 -2.52
CA ALA A 277 -28.55 -12.50 -1.95
C ALA A 277 -29.06 -11.84 -0.65
N LYS A 278 -28.15 -11.29 0.17
CA LYS A 278 -28.50 -10.53 1.38
C LYS A 278 -28.99 -9.09 1.10
N ARG A 279 -28.68 -8.51 -0.07
CA ARG A 279 -29.12 -7.16 -0.48
C ARG A 279 -30.31 -7.24 -1.44
N LYS A 280 -31.48 -7.63 -0.93
CA LYS A 280 -32.71 -7.77 -1.73
C LYS A 280 -33.23 -6.46 -2.36
N ASP A 281 -32.71 -5.27 -1.98
CA ASP A 281 -33.20 -3.97 -2.44
C ASP A 281 -32.23 -3.12 -3.29
N SER A 282 -31.07 -3.65 -3.71
CA SER A 282 -30.18 -2.88 -4.58
C SER A 282 -30.51 -3.08 -6.07
N LYS A 283 -30.79 -1.97 -6.78
CA LYS A 283 -30.95 -1.93 -8.26
C LYS A 283 -29.90 -2.82 -8.97
N PRO A 284 -30.26 -3.49 -10.07
CA PRO A 284 -29.32 -4.27 -10.87
C PRO A 284 -28.11 -3.39 -11.20
N ARG A 285 -26.91 -3.79 -10.77
CA ARG A 285 -25.68 -3.17 -11.26
C ARG A 285 -25.62 -3.42 -12.77
N GLU A 286 -25.36 -2.36 -13.54
CA GLU A 286 -25.05 -2.45 -14.97
C GLU A 286 -24.06 -3.59 -15.25
N ASP A 287 -24.20 -4.25 -16.40
CA ASP A 287 -23.31 -5.32 -16.85
C ASP A 287 -21.91 -4.78 -17.11
N LEU A 288 -21.13 -4.63 -16.02
CA LEU A 288 -19.73 -4.26 -16.09
C LEU A 288 -18.95 -5.34 -16.85
N SER A 289 -18.02 -4.90 -17.69
CA SER A 289 -17.12 -5.79 -18.41
C SER A 289 -16.28 -6.64 -17.43
N PRO A 290 -15.83 -7.85 -17.84
CA PRO A 290 -15.01 -8.72 -16.99
C PRO A 290 -13.77 -8.01 -16.43
N ALA A 291 -13.13 -7.16 -17.22
CA ALA A 291 -11.97 -6.38 -16.81
C ALA A 291 -12.29 -5.41 -15.65
N VAL A 292 -13.46 -4.75 -15.69
CA VAL A 292 -13.89 -3.84 -14.62
C VAL A 292 -14.30 -4.61 -13.37
N LYS A 293 -14.92 -5.78 -13.52
CA LYS A 293 -15.27 -6.66 -12.38
C LYS A 293 -14.01 -7.12 -11.64
N GLU A 294 -13.02 -7.64 -12.36
CA GLU A 294 -11.75 -8.08 -11.75
C GLU A 294 -11.01 -6.92 -11.08
N ALA A 295 -10.95 -5.76 -11.75
CA ALA A 295 -10.33 -4.55 -11.19
C ALA A 295 -11.06 -3.99 -9.95
N SER A 296 -12.30 -4.43 -9.67
CA SER A 296 -13.12 -3.96 -8.55
C SER A 296 -13.11 -4.88 -7.33
N ARG A 297 -12.43 -6.04 -7.40
CA ARG A 297 -12.36 -6.99 -6.28
C ARG A 297 -11.63 -6.40 -5.07
N LYS A 298 -12.07 -6.77 -3.87
CA LYS A 298 -11.41 -6.41 -2.60
C LYS A 298 -10.41 -7.49 -2.21
N ASN A 299 -9.27 -7.11 -1.63
CA ASN A 299 -8.40 -8.01 -0.90
C ASN A 299 -8.42 -7.63 0.58
N LEU A 300 -8.83 -8.55 1.45
CA LEU A 300 -9.00 -8.29 2.89
C LEU A 300 -7.69 -7.98 3.59
N LEU A 301 -6.59 -8.66 3.24
CA LEU A 301 -5.26 -8.40 3.77
C LEU A 301 -4.78 -7.00 3.39
N TYR A 302 -4.96 -6.60 2.14
CA TYR A 302 -4.56 -5.26 1.69
C TYR A 302 -5.39 -4.15 2.33
N GLU A 303 -6.69 -4.35 2.55
CA GLU A 303 -7.48 -3.37 3.28
C GLU A 303 -7.10 -3.31 4.76
N ALA A 304 -6.74 -4.44 5.39
CA ALA A 304 -6.24 -4.48 6.76
C ALA A 304 -4.89 -3.74 6.90
N LEU A 305 -3.93 -4.01 6.01
CA LEU A 305 -2.66 -3.27 5.92
C LEU A 305 -2.90 -1.78 5.66
N GLY A 306 -3.81 -1.45 4.75
CA GLY A 306 -4.17 -0.07 4.47
C GLY A 306 -4.82 0.65 5.65
N LYS A 307 -5.55 -0.07 6.51
CA LYS A 307 -6.08 0.48 7.77
C LYS A 307 -4.94 0.68 8.76
N ALA A 308 -4.07 -0.31 8.92
CA ALA A 308 -2.92 -0.24 9.82
C ALA A 308 -2.02 0.96 9.51
N PHE A 309 -1.62 1.14 8.24
CA PHE A 309 -0.74 2.26 7.84
C PHE A 309 -1.37 3.66 7.92
N ARG A 310 -2.68 3.76 8.16
CA ARG A 310 -3.34 5.04 8.43
C ARG A 310 -3.51 5.31 9.92
N ALA A 311 -3.29 4.32 10.77
CA ALA A 311 -3.36 4.49 12.21
C ALA A 311 -2.19 5.34 12.71
N ALA A 312 -2.40 6.04 13.82
CA ALA A 312 -1.35 6.82 14.46
C ALA A 312 -0.20 5.91 14.94
N ASP A 313 -0.55 4.76 15.50
CA ASP A 313 0.38 3.69 15.83
C ASP A 313 0.21 2.52 14.85
N PHE A 314 0.80 2.69 13.66
CA PHE A 314 0.69 1.66 12.62
C PHE A 314 1.38 0.35 13.00
N ARG A 315 2.37 0.39 13.90
CA ARG A 315 3.15 -0.78 14.30
C ARG A 315 2.29 -1.72 15.13
N ASP A 316 1.51 -1.17 16.06
CA ASP A 316 0.55 -1.95 16.84
C ASP A 316 -0.57 -2.54 15.98
N GLU A 317 -1.12 -1.77 15.05
CA GLU A 317 -2.12 -2.30 14.12
C GLU A 317 -1.52 -3.35 13.16
N ALA A 318 -0.23 -3.23 12.79
CA ALA A 318 0.45 -4.26 12.00
C ALA A 318 0.57 -5.59 12.77
N LYS A 319 0.78 -5.56 14.10
CA LYS A 319 0.77 -6.78 14.93
C LYS A 319 -0.58 -7.52 14.82
N LEU A 320 -1.70 -6.79 14.79
CA LEU A 320 -3.03 -7.38 14.59
C LEU A 320 -3.15 -8.02 13.20
N VAL A 321 -2.64 -7.37 12.15
CA VAL A 321 -2.60 -7.97 10.80
C VAL A 321 -1.82 -9.28 10.79
N ALA A 322 -0.70 -9.36 11.51
CA ALA A 322 0.09 -10.57 11.61
C ALA A 322 -0.72 -11.73 12.21
N VAL A 323 -1.46 -11.46 13.28
CA VAL A 323 -2.32 -12.46 13.93
C VAL A 323 -3.47 -12.88 13.03
N ASP A 324 -4.19 -11.92 12.44
CA ASP A 324 -5.38 -12.17 11.63
C ASP A 324 -5.09 -12.91 10.32
N PHE A 325 -3.89 -12.75 9.74
CA PHE A 325 -3.58 -13.28 8.41
C PHE A 325 -2.41 -14.25 8.36
N PHE A 326 -1.36 -14.05 9.16
CA PHE A 326 -0.14 -14.86 9.09
C PHE A 326 -0.07 -15.93 10.17
N MET A 327 -0.82 -15.80 11.26
CA MET A 327 -0.86 -16.77 12.37
C MET A 327 -2.16 -17.58 12.39
N THR A 328 -2.86 -17.65 11.24
CA THR A 328 -4.13 -18.37 11.13
C THR A 328 -3.94 -19.86 11.29
N ARG A 329 -4.83 -20.49 12.06
CA ARG A 329 -4.88 -21.93 12.32
C ARG A 329 -6.18 -22.51 11.79
N ARG A 330 -6.14 -23.69 11.17
CA ARG A 330 -7.35 -24.43 10.78
C ARG A 330 -7.48 -25.67 11.65
N GLY A 331 -8.22 -25.53 12.75
CA GLY A 331 -8.21 -26.53 13.81
C GLY A 331 -6.80 -26.65 14.38
N LYS A 332 -6.20 -27.85 14.26
CA LYS A 332 -4.82 -28.13 14.71
C LYS A 332 -3.79 -28.11 13.59
N GLU A 333 -4.19 -27.81 12.36
CA GLU A 333 -3.28 -27.74 11.22
C GLU A 333 -2.64 -26.35 11.13
N VAL A 334 -1.31 -26.35 11.00
CA VAL A 334 -0.48 -25.17 10.73
C VAL A 334 0.40 -25.49 9.54
N GLU A 335 0.40 -24.59 8.55
CA GLU A 335 1.25 -24.75 7.38
C GLU A 335 2.73 -24.59 7.78
N PRO A 336 3.66 -25.33 7.17
CA PRO A 336 5.09 -25.12 7.40
C PRO A 336 5.50 -23.67 7.13
N HIS A 337 6.41 -23.13 7.93
CA HIS A 337 6.93 -21.76 7.88
C HIS A 337 5.95 -20.67 8.32
N THR A 338 4.81 -21.03 8.93
CA THR A 338 3.84 -20.05 9.45
C THR A 338 4.47 -19.13 10.50
N THR A 339 5.21 -19.68 11.47
CA THR A 339 5.89 -18.87 12.49
C THR A 339 6.95 -17.98 11.86
N ALA A 340 7.78 -18.54 10.97
CA ALA A 340 8.85 -17.79 10.30
C ALA A 340 8.31 -16.62 9.47
N LEU A 341 7.18 -16.80 8.79
CA LEU A 341 6.54 -15.73 8.02
C LEU A 341 5.99 -14.62 8.94
N ALA A 342 5.35 -14.99 10.05
CA ALA A 342 4.83 -14.04 11.04
C ALA A 342 5.96 -13.24 11.69
N GLU A 343 7.04 -13.92 12.12
CA GLU A 343 8.23 -13.28 12.69
C GLU A 343 8.88 -12.31 11.69
N LEU A 344 9.04 -12.72 10.42
CA LEU A 344 9.59 -11.87 9.37
C LEU A 344 8.73 -10.61 9.16
N PHE A 345 7.41 -10.73 9.17
CA PHE A 345 6.51 -9.59 9.06
C PHE A 345 6.63 -8.66 10.27
N LEU A 346 6.65 -9.22 11.48
CA LEU A 346 6.77 -8.43 12.72
C LEU A 346 8.12 -7.71 12.79
N GLU A 347 9.21 -8.35 12.37
CA GLU A 347 10.54 -7.74 12.31
C GLU A 347 10.56 -6.58 11.30
N LYS A 348 10.12 -6.82 10.06
CA LYS A 348 10.29 -5.85 8.97
C LYS A 348 9.24 -4.75 8.98
N VAL A 349 7.99 -5.05 9.35
CA VAL A 349 6.86 -4.12 9.23
C VAL A 349 6.44 -3.53 10.56
N ALA A 350 6.36 -4.34 11.62
CA ALA A 350 6.01 -3.85 12.96
C ALA A 350 7.22 -3.34 13.75
N ASP A 351 8.44 -3.42 13.19
CA ASP A 351 9.70 -3.00 13.82
C ASP A 351 9.96 -3.71 15.16
N MET A 352 9.54 -4.97 15.26
CA MET A 352 9.78 -5.79 16.45
C MET A 352 11.24 -6.24 16.46
N GLN A 353 11.95 -5.94 17.56
CA GLN A 353 13.36 -6.29 17.70
C GLN A 353 13.58 -7.80 17.55
N LYS A 354 14.58 -8.17 16.75
CA LYS A 354 14.95 -9.57 16.51
C LYS A 354 15.23 -10.34 17.81
N GLN A 355 15.88 -9.71 18.79
CA GLN A 355 16.13 -10.31 20.10
C GLN A 355 14.83 -10.72 20.83
N ARG A 356 13.75 -9.93 20.69
CA ARG A 356 12.44 -10.28 21.27
C ARG A 356 11.85 -11.51 20.58
N LEU A 357 11.92 -11.57 19.25
CA LEU A 357 11.43 -12.71 18.47
C LEU A 357 12.24 -13.98 18.79
N ASP A 358 13.56 -13.87 18.90
CA ASP A 358 14.43 -14.98 19.27
C ASP A 358 14.16 -15.49 20.70
N ALA A 359 13.89 -14.59 21.65
CA ALA A 359 13.47 -14.97 23.02
C ALA A 359 12.15 -15.75 23.01
N VAL A 360 11.15 -15.26 22.28
CA VAL A 360 9.86 -15.96 22.10
C VAL A 360 10.07 -17.36 21.52
N ARG A 361 10.91 -17.48 20.49
CA ARG A 361 11.23 -18.75 19.83
C ARG A 361 11.91 -19.73 20.78
N THR A 362 12.92 -19.27 21.52
CA THR A 362 13.64 -20.08 22.53
C THR A 362 12.69 -20.58 23.62
N ILE A 363 11.81 -19.72 24.15
CA ILE A 363 10.82 -20.11 25.14
C ILE A 363 9.90 -21.21 24.59
N ALA A 364 9.34 -21.00 23.39
CA ALA A 364 8.43 -21.95 22.77
C ALA A 364 9.11 -23.29 22.47
N ASP A 365 10.33 -23.27 21.93
CA ASP A 365 11.09 -24.47 21.60
C ASP A 365 11.46 -25.27 22.86
N ASN A 366 11.86 -24.61 23.95
CA ASN A 366 12.13 -25.28 25.22
C ASN A 366 10.87 -25.90 25.84
N ILE A 367 9.73 -25.21 25.79
CA ILE A 367 8.44 -25.76 26.23
C ILE A 367 8.11 -27.02 25.40
N ALA A 368 8.21 -26.96 24.07
CA ALA A 368 7.94 -28.10 23.21
C ALA A 368 8.86 -29.28 23.50
N ASP A 369 10.16 -29.06 23.45
CA ASP A 369 11.15 -30.14 23.44
C ASP A 369 11.32 -30.76 24.84
N HIS A 370 11.36 -29.94 25.89
CA HIS A 370 11.71 -30.39 27.24
C HIS A 370 10.51 -30.67 28.13
N LEU A 371 9.44 -29.87 28.03
CA LEU A 371 8.25 -30.09 28.87
C LEU A 371 7.26 -31.04 28.21
N ILE A 372 6.92 -30.81 26.95
CA ILE A 372 5.85 -31.56 26.26
C ILE A 372 6.37 -32.90 25.74
N LEU A 373 7.45 -32.89 24.94
CA LEU A 373 7.95 -34.09 24.27
C LEU A 373 8.76 -34.98 25.21
N SER A 374 9.72 -34.42 25.95
CA SER A 374 10.58 -35.19 26.86
C SER A 374 9.95 -35.41 28.24
N GLY A 375 9.34 -34.37 28.82
CA GLY A 375 8.77 -34.41 30.17
C GLY A 375 7.34 -34.96 30.27
N ASN A 376 6.64 -35.15 29.14
CA ASN A 376 5.23 -35.54 29.06
C ASN A 376 4.30 -34.65 29.93
N ASP A 377 4.68 -33.39 30.15
CA ASP A 377 3.88 -32.42 30.90
C ASP A 377 2.81 -31.80 29.99
N ARG A 378 1.72 -32.56 29.84
CA ARG A 378 0.58 -32.16 29.03
C ARG A 378 -0.17 -30.97 29.62
N ARG A 379 0.00 -30.67 30.92
CA ARG A 379 -0.75 -29.62 31.62
C ARG A 379 -0.29 -28.23 31.22
N ALA A 380 1.02 -28.03 31.06
CA ALA A 380 1.60 -26.77 30.56
C ALA A 380 1.07 -26.41 29.16
N ALA A 381 1.01 -27.40 28.27
CA ALA A 381 0.41 -27.23 26.94
C ALA A 381 -1.10 -26.98 27.02
N TRP A 382 -1.80 -27.68 27.92
CA TRP A 382 -3.25 -27.55 28.06
C TRP A 382 -3.69 -26.14 28.46
N GLU A 383 -2.95 -25.47 29.34
CA GLU A 383 -3.27 -24.10 29.77
C GLU A 383 -3.11 -23.07 28.64
N LEU A 384 -2.04 -23.16 27.83
CA LEU A 384 -1.81 -22.27 26.69
C LEU A 384 -2.81 -22.49 25.54
N PHE A 385 -3.18 -23.74 25.28
CA PHE A 385 -4.03 -24.09 24.14
C PHE A 385 -5.51 -23.81 24.40
N ARG A 386 -5.95 -23.83 25.67
CA ARG A 386 -7.36 -23.73 26.01
C ARG A 386 -7.92 -22.32 25.84
N ARG A 387 -7.22 -21.30 26.35
CA ARG A 387 -7.68 -19.92 26.32
C ARG A 387 -6.50 -18.95 26.39
N ARG A 388 -6.73 -17.74 25.90
CA ARG A 388 -5.80 -16.63 26.08
C ARG A 388 -5.75 -16.22 27.56
N LEU A 389 -4.54 -16.14 28.10
CA LEU A 389 -4.27 -15.78 29.49
C LEU A 389 -4.19 -14.25 29.61
N LYS A 390 -4.76 -13.69 30.68
CA LYS A 390 -4.56 -12.27 31.02
C LYS A 390 -3.11 -12.07 31.50
N LEU A 391 -2.58 -10.85 31.42
CA LEU A 391 -1.20 -10.54 31.81
C LEU A 391 -0.74 -11.19 33.12
N GLY A 392 -1.49 -11.02 34.22
CA GLY A 392 -1.12 -11.61 35.52
C GLY A 392 -1.13 -13.15 35.52
N GLU A 393 -2.08 -13.77 34.83
CA GLU A 393 -2.14 -15.23 34.67
C GLU A 393 -0.96 -15.72 33.80
N PHE A 394 -0.60 -14.95 32.78
CA PHE A 394 0.51 -15.27 31.89
C PHE A 394 1.87 -15.15 32.60
N LEU A 395 2.08 -14.12 33.44
CA LEU A 395 3.29 -14.01 34.26
C LEU A 395 3.43 -15.16 35.25
N GLN A 396 2.32 -15.56 35.88
CA GLN A 396 2.30 -16.72 36.76
C GLN A 396 2.61 -18.01 35.99
N PHE A 397 2.05 -18.16 34.79
CA PHE A 397 2.36 -19.27 33.89
C PHE A 397 3.86 -19.29 33.54
N CYS A 398 4.45 -18.17 33.13
CA CYS A 398 5.89 -18.04 32.85
C CYS A 398 6.75 -18.46 34.05
N SER A 399 6.38 -18.03 35.26
CA SER A 399 7.11 -18.42 36.49
C SER A 399 7.06 -19.93 36.74
N VAL A 400 5.91 -20.57 36.48
CA VAL A 400 5.77 -22.03 36.60
C VAL A 400 6.59 -22.75 35.54
N ILE A 401 6.57 -22.27 34.30
CA ILE A 401 7.36 -22.84 33.19
C ILE A 401 8.85 -22.72 33.47
N GLN A 402 9.31 -21.57 33.94
CA GLN A 402 10.71 -21.34 34.32
C GLN A 402 11.19 -22.39 35.33
N ARG A 403 10.41 -22.60 36.40
CA ARG A 403 10.74 -23.61 37.41
C ARG A 403 10.81 -25.02 36.81
N LYS A 404 9.82 -25.41 36.01
CA LYS A 404 9.78 -26.74 35.38
C LYS A 404 10.93 -26.97 34.42
N LEU A 405 11.30 -25.95 33.65
CA LEU A 405 12.44 -26.02 32.74
C LEU A 405 13.77 -26.10 33.49
N SER A 406 13.90 -25.37 34.59
CA SER A 406 15.05 -25.51 35.50
C SER A 406 15.14 -26.92 36.09
N ASP A 407 14.02 -27.49 36.56
CA ASP A 407 13.96 -28.87 37.08
C ASP A 407 14.30 -29.91 36.00
N ALA A 408 14.01 -29.61 34.73
CA ALA A 408 14.37 -30.43 33.57
C ALA A 408 15.81 -30.22 33.07
N GLY A 409 16.61 -29.34 33.71
CA GLY A 409 18.00 -29.08 33.32
C GLY A 409 18.19 -28.07 32.18
N HIS A 410 17.14 -27.33 31.82
CA HIS A 410 17.13 -26.33 30.74
C HIS A 410 16.66 -24.96 31.26
N PRO A 411 17.38 -24.33 32.21
CA PRO A 411 16.94 -23.07 32.81
C PRO A 411 16.83 -21.97 31.75
N ILE A 412 15.77 -21.16 31.88
CA ILE A 412 15.55 -19.91 31.14
C ILE A 412 15.56 -18.78 32.16
N GLU A 413 16.24 -17.68 31.85
CA GLU A 413 16.30 -16.54 32.76
C GLU A 413 14.98 -15.76 32.74
N TRP A 414 14.61 -15.14 33.86
CA TRP A 414 13.37 -14.35 33.90
C TRP A 414 13.42 -13.18 32.91
N GLU A 415 14.61 -12.64 32.68
CA GLU A 415 14.89 -11.59 31.70
C GLU A 415 14.47 -12.00 30.28
N ASP A 416 14.56 -13.28 29.90
CA ASP A 416 14.12 -13.75 28.58
C ASP A 416 12.61 -13.60 28.39
N PHE A 417 11.82 -13.83 29.45
CA PHE A 417 10.36 -13.63 29.42
C PHE A 417 10.01 -12.15 29.35
N LEU A 418 10.71 -11.30 30.12
CA LEU A 418 10.52 -9.84 30.06
C LEU A 418 10.89 -9.29 28.69
N LEU A 419 12.01 -9.73 28.12
CA LEU A 419 12.46 -9.38 26.77
C LEU A 419 11.41 -9.78 25.73
N ALA A 420 10.89 -11.01 25.76
CA ALA A 420 9.83 -11.46 24.86
C ALA A 420 8.61 -10.51 24.91
N MET A 421 8.18 -10.12 26.12
CA MET A 421 7.05 -9.20 26.31
C MET A 421 7.36 -7.73 25.99
N GLY A 422 8.63 -7.39 25.77
CA GLY A 422 9.06 -6.01 25.52
C GLY A 422 8.96 -5.13 26.75
N ILE A 423 9.16 -5.71 27.93
CA ILE A 423 9.11 -5.01 29.22
C ILE A 423 10.55 -4.61 29.57
N GLU A 424 10.84 -3.30 29.60
CA GLU A 424 12.19 -2.78 29.89
C GLU A 424 12.54 -2.83 31.39
N SER A 425 11.54 -2.84 32.28
CA SER A 425 11.73 -2.99 33.73
C SER A 425 10.47 -3.57 34.40
N GLU A 426 10.61 -4.21 35.56
CA GLU A 426 9.47 -4.76 36.32
C GLU A 426 8.42 -3.69 36.73
N ASP A 427 8.84 -2.42 36.77
CA ASP A 427 7.99 -1.27 37.05
C ASP A 427 7.19 -0.79 35.82
N ASP A 428 7.57 -1.21 34.62
CA ASP A 428 6.82 -0.95 33.39
C ASP A 428 5.63 -1.91 33.28
N ARG A 429 4.52 -1.50 33.88
CA ARG A 429 3.25 -2.24 33.87
C ARG A 429 2.47 -2.10 32.57
N THR A 430 3.02 -1.46 31.54
CA THR A 430 2.39 -1.33 30.22
C THR A 430 2.89 -2.39 29.24
N ALA A 431 2.79 -3.67 29.62
CA ALA A 431 3.06 -4.79 28.71
C ALA A 431 1.95 -4.92 27.64
N ALA A 432 1.94 -3.99 26.67
CA ALA A 432 0.94 -3.90 25.62
C ALA A 432 0.87 -5.16 24.75
N ASP A 433 1.97 -5.93 24.68
CA ASP A 433 2.15 -7.03 23.72
C ASP A 433 2.07 -8.45 24.32
N HIS A 434 1.77 -8.62 25.61
CA HIS A 434 1.75 -9.97 26.24
C HIS A 434 0.86 -10.97 25.50
N TRP A 435 -0.17 -10.46 24.86
CA TRP A 435 -1.06 -11.27 24.04
C TRP A 435 -0.45 -11.74 22.73
N LEU A 436 0.34 -10.89 22.06
CA LEU A 436 1.03 -11.23 20.83
C LEU A 436 2.08 -12.31 21.12
N VAL A 437 2.80 -12.16 22.23
CA VAL A 437 3.76 -13.16 22.70
C VAL A 437 3.09 -14.52 22.92
N GLN A 438 1.93 -14.55 23.56
CA GLN A 438 1.16 -15.79 23.72
C GLN A 438 0.80 -16.42 22.38
N GLU A 439 0.31 -15.63 21.42
CA GLU A 439 -0.03 -16.13 20.08
C GLU A 439 1.21 -16.66 19.33
N LEU A 440 2.36 -16.00 19.47
CA LEU A 440 3.62 -16.42 18.84
C LEU A 440 4.16 -17.72 19.45
N ILE A 441 4.14 -17.85 20.78
CA ILE A 441 4.48 -19.10 21.46
C ILE A 441 3.53 -20.20 20.96
N LEU A 442 2.23 -19.93 20.93
CA LEU A 442 1.22 -20.91 20.56
C LEU A 442 1.40 -21.38 19.11
N ILE A 443 1.53 -20.48 18.13
CA ILE A 443 1.72 -20.88 16.72
C ILE A 443 3.02 -21.68 16.53
N ARG A 444 4.09 -21.33 17.26
CA ARG A 444 5.36 -22.07 17.24
C ARG A 444 5.21 -23.46 17.83
N LEU A 445 4.47 -23.61 18.94
CA LEU A 445 4.16 -24.92 19.52
C LEU A 445 3.36 -25.78 18.54
N TYR A 446 2.35 -25.24 17.86
CA TYR A 446 1.63 -25.98 16.82
C TYR A 446 2.58 -26.47 15.72
N GLU A 447 3.44 -25.59 15.21
CA GLU A 447 4.37 -25.94 14.13
C GLU A 447 5.38 -27.02 14.57
N ARG A 448 5.92 -26.93 15.80
CA ARG A 448 6.86 -27.93 16.35
C ARG A 448 6.19 -29.27 16.62
N LEU A 449 4.96 -29.25 17.14
CA LEU A 449 4.21 -30.46 17.49
C LEU A 449 3.44 -31.06 16.31
N ALA A 450 3.37 -30.39 15.15
CA ALA A 450 2.59 -30.82 13.97
C ALA A 450 2.88 -32.25 13.50
N LYS A 451 4.12 -32.74 13.70
CA LYS A 451 4.55 -34.09 13.32
C LYS A 451 4.45 -35.12 14.45
N THR A 452 3.85 -34.75 15.58
CA THR A 452 3.81 -35.59 16.79
C THR A 452 2.38 -35.98 17.14
N PRO A 453 2.15 -37.18 17.69
CA PRO A 453 0.81 -37.62 18.10
C PRO A 453 0.26 -36.78 19.26
N VAL A 454 1.13 -36.12 20.03
CA VAL A 454 0.77 -35.31 21.20
C VAL A 454 -0.18 -34.16 20.83
N LEU A 455 -0.01 -33.56 19.64
CA LEU A 455 -0.88 -32.46 19.21
C LEU A 455 -2.36 -32.87 19.13
N SER A 456 -2.63 -34.12 18.74
CA SER A 456 -3.99 -34.67 18.67
C SER A 456 -4.65 -34.78 20.05
N GLU A 457 -3.86 -34.91 21.12
CA GLU A 457 -4.33 -35.04 22.50
C GLU A 457 -4.60 -33.69 23.20
N LEU A 458 -4.04 -32.60 22.67
CA LEU A 458 -4.23 -31.24 23.21
C LEU A 458 -5.66 -30.72 22.95
N PRO A 459 -6.17 -29.75 23.72
CA PRO A 459 -7.51 -29.22 23.48
C PRO A 459 -7.57 -28.52 22.11
N GLU A 460 -8.75 -28.52 21.48
CA GLU A 460 -8.97 -27.63 20.34
C GLU A 460 -8.97 -26.19 20.85
N PRO A 461 -8.27 -25.28 20.15
CA PRO A 461 -8.22 -23.89 20.58
C PRO A 461 -9.62 -23.28 20.47
N GLU A 462 -10.00 -22.44 21.43
CA GLU A 462 -11.08 -21.48 21.18
C GLU A 462 -10.66 -20.63 19.98
N ILE A 463 -11.30 -20.84 18.83
CA ILE A 463 -11.01 -20.09 17.61
C ILE A 463 -11.36 -18.63 17.91
N SER A 464 -10.33 -17.78 18.02
CA SER A 464 -10.49 -16.33 18.07
C SER A 464 -10.99 -15.86 16.70
N GLY A 465 -12.28 -16.03 16.41
CA GLY A 465 -12.80 -15.78 15.07
C GLY A 465 -14.31 -15.60 14.91
N GLU A 466 -15.14 -15.82 15.92
CA GLU A 466 -16.60 -15.61 15.77
C GLU A 466 -17.15 -14.29 16.35
N GLU A 467 -16.35 -13.46 17.03
CA GLU A 467 -16.89 -12.23 17.64
C GLU A 467 -16.82 -10.95 16.76
N THR A 468 -16.10 -10.93 15.63
CA THR A 468 -16.09 -9.75 14.74
C THR A 468 -17.16 -9.84 13.65
N SER A 469 -18.42 -9.91 14.06
CA SER A 469 -19.59 -9.62 13.21
C SER A 469 -20.67 -8.86 13.99
N LYS A 470 -20.31 -8.06 14.99
CA LYS A 470 -21.23 -7.11 15.63
C LYS A 470 -20.47 -5.87 16.14
N THR A 471 -20.12 -4.96 15.24
CA THR A 471 -20.27 -3.50 15.37
C THR A 471 -19.86 -2.82 14.09
#